data_AF-A0A7S3IER6-F1
#
_entry.id   AF-A0A7S3IER6-F1
#
_cell.length_a   1.000
_cell.length_b   1.000
_cell.length_c   1.000
_cell.angle_alpha   90.00
_cell.angle_beta   90.00
_cell.angle_gamma   90.00
#
_symmetry.space_group_name_H-M   'P 1'
#
loop_
_entity.id
_entity.type
_entity.pdbx_description
1 polymer ?
#
loop_
_entity_poly.entity_id
_entity_poly.type
_entity_poly.pdbx_seq_one_letter_code
_entity_poly.pdbx_strand_id
1 'polypeptide(L)'
;MADTAIKDEEEKKEYFDSPQELDRKVDKVAMWILEANHFTAFTGAGISTAAGIPDYRSGANTVLPTGAGCWEKAANISKARKEGTLKHQPATKATLRTTLSRAFPSRCHMAMVALMQKNLLKFVMSQNVDGLHRKSGIPSYQ
;
A
#
# COMPACT_ATOMS: atom_id res chain seq x y z
N MET A 1 -18.99 2.52 -2.77
CA MET A 1 -17.67 2.33 -2.12
C MET A 1 -16.95 3.64 -1.75
N ALA A 2 -17.37 4.83 -2.18
CA ALA A 2 -16.82 6.07 -1.60
C ALA A 2 -17.37 6.36 -0.19
N ASP A 3 -18.52 5.76 0.13
CA ASP A 3 -19.18 5.73 1.44
C ASP A 3 -18.41 4.98 2.52
N THR A 4 -17.48 4.09 2.13
CA THR A 4 -16.55 3.38 3.02
C THR A 4 -15.19 4.08 3.15
N ALA A 5 -15.05 5.28 2.59
CA ALA A 5 -13.91 6.13 2.90
C ALA A 5 -13.91 6.42 4.40
N ILE A 6 -12.72 6.41 4.99
CA ILE A 6 -12.52 6.78 6.39
C ILE A 6 -13.02 8.21 6.56
N LYS A 7 -13.91 8.43 7.53
CA LYS A 7 -14.51 9.76 7.78
C LYS A 7 -13.77 10.53 8.85
N ASP A 8 -13.14 9.81 9.79
CA ASP A 8 -12.35 10.40 10.85
C ASP A 8 -10.94 10.75 10.33
N GLU A 9 -10.51 12.00 10.50
CA GLU A 9 -9.17 12.41 10.11
C GLU A 9 -8.08 11.79 11.00
N GLU A 10 -8.40 11.44 12.25
CA GLU A 10 -7.44 10.74 13.13
C GLU A 10 -7.16 9.32 12.63
N GLU A 11 -8.14 8.63 12.04
CA GLU A 11 -7.94 7.31 11.41
C GLU A 11 -7.10 7.38 10.13
N LYS A 12 -6.99 8.56 9.50
CA LYS A 12 -6.15 8.78 8.29
C LYS A 12 -4.73 9.19 8.63
N LYS A 13 -4.44 9.45 9.91
CA LYS A 13 -3.14 9.90 10.37
C LYS A 13 -2.09 8.82 10.15
N GLU A 14 -0.98 9.22 9.53
CA GLU A 14 0.17 8.35 9.34
C GLU A 14 1.09 8.42 10.57
N TYR A 15 1.56 7.26 11.02
CA TYR A 15 2.43 7.12 12.18
C TYR A 15 3.81 6.64 11.73
N PHE A 16 4.85 7.25 12.30
CA PHE A 16 6.24 6.93 12.01
C PHE A 16 6.94 6.59 13.32
N ASP A 17 7.37 5.34 13.46
CA ASP A 17 8.23 4.93 14.56
C ASP A 17 9.58 5.67 14.49
N SER A 18 10.22 5.91 15.64
CA SER A 18 11.61 6.37 15.65
C SER A 18 12.52 5.30 15.03
N PRO A 19 13.70 5.65 14.49
CA PRO A 19 14.62 4.67 13.91
C PRO A 19 14.93 3.50 14.86
N GLN A 20 15.15 3.79 16.15
CA GLN A 20 15.45 2.78 17.15
C GLN A 20 14.27 1.83 17.41
N GLU A 21 13.05 2.37 17.47
CA GLU A 21 11.85 1.56 17.68
C GLU A 21 11.52 0.73 16.45
N LEU A 22 11.75 1.28 15.25
CA LEU A 22 11.61 0.56 14.00
C LEU A 22 12.58 -0.63 13.93
N ASP A 23 13.86 -0.41 14.19
CA ASP A 23 14.88 -1.48 14.19
C ASP A 23 14.50 -2.60 15.18
N ARG A 24 14.10 -2.22 16.40
CA ARG A 24 13.65 -3.17 17.43
C ARG A 24 12.45 -4.01 16.97
N LYS A 25 11.47 -3.39 16.32
CA LYS A 25 10.28 -4.10 15.80
C LYS A 25 10.65 -5.00 14.61
N VAL A 26 11.53 -4.55 13.72
CA VAL A 26 12.02 -5.34 12.58
C VAL A 26 12.75 -6.59 13.06
N ASP A 27 13.65 -6.46 14.04
CA ASP A 27 14.35 -7.60 14.65
C ASP A 27 13.36 -8.60 15.25
N LYS A 28 12.33 -8.09 15.93
CA LYS A 28 11.30 -8.95 16.52
C LYS A 28 10.50 -9.72 15.47
N VAL A 29 10.13 -9.07 14.37
CA VAL A 29 9.45 -9.72 13.23
C VAL A 29 10.37 -10.73 12.56
N ALA A 30 11.66 -10.43 12.39
CA ALA A 30 12.63 -11.35 11.83
C ALA A 30 12.76 -12.63 12.69
N MET A 31 12.86 -12.49 14.01
CA MET A 31 12.82 -13.64 14.93
C MET A 31 11.55 -14.47 14.77
N TRP A 32 10.38 -13.82 14.77
CA TRP A 32 9.11 -14.55 14.61
C TRP A 32 9.00 -15.30 13.28
N ILE A 33 9.54 -14.74 12.19
CA ILE A 33 9.57 -15.43 10.89
C ILE A 33 10.47 -16.67 10.95
N LEU A 34 11.62 -16.60 11.63
CA LEU A 34 12.54 -17.73 11.77
C LEU A 34 11.99 -18.85 12.68
N GLU A 35 11.23 -18.48 13.72
CA GLU A 35 10.62 -19.41 14.68
C GLU A 35 9.29 -20.00 14.17
N ALA A 36 8.65 -19.36 13.18
CA ALA A 36 7.35 -19.78 12.69
C ALA A 36 7.45 -21.08 11.88
N ASN A 37 6.66 -22.09 12.27
CA ASN A 37 6.46 -23.28 11.46
C ASN A 37 5.74 -22.97 10.13
N HIS A 38 4.89 -21.94 10.13
CA HIS A 38 4.04 -21.61 8.99
C HIS A 38 3.77 -20.10 8.89
N PHE A 39 4.72 -19.36 8.32
CA PHE A 39 4.56 -17.93 8.08
C PHE A 39 3.73 -17.65 6.82
N THR A 40 2.67 -16.86 6.97
CA THR A 40 1.78 -16.40 5.90
C THR A 40 1.72 -14.88 5.89
N ALA A 41 1.83 -14.26 4.72
CA ALA A 41 1.75 -12.81 4.57
C ALA A 41 0.38 -12.38 4.01
N PHE A 42 -0.22 -11.34 4.60
CA PHE A 42 -1.41 -10.67 4.09
C PHE A 42 -1.01 -9.31 3.52
N THR A 43 -1.44 -9.00 2.30
CA THR A 43 -1.02 -7.80 1.57
C THR A 43 -2.19 -7.00 1.03
N GLY A 44 -2.05 -5.68 1.08
CA GLY A 44 -2.98 -4.71 0.52
C GLY A 44 -2.26 -3.64 -0.30
N ALA A 45 -2.99 -2.62 -0.75
CA ALA A 45 -2.50 -1.68 -1.75
C ALA A 45 -1.25 -0.88 -1.32
N GLY A 46 -1.02 -0.77 0.00
CA GLY A 46 0.14 -0.07 0.57
C GLY A 46 1.49 -0.54 0.01
N ILE A 47 1.65 -1.85 -0.26
CA ILE A 47 2.94 -2.37 -0.77
C ILE A 47 3.23 -1.97 -2.23
N SER A 48 2.22 -1.48 -2.95
CA SER A 48 2.29 -1.06 -4.35
C SER A 48 2.45 0.46 -4.51
N THR A 49 2.37 1.23 -3.43
CA THR A 49 2.56 2.69 -3.43
C THR A 49 3.97 3.07 -3.90
N ALA A 50 4.99 2.35 -3.45
CA ALA A 50 6.37 2.51 -3.91
C ALA A 50 6.57 2.12 -5.39
N ALA A 51 5.64 1.37 -5.98
CA ALA A 51 5.62 1.06 -7.41
C ALA A 51 4.87 2.13 -8.24
N GLY A 52 4.42 3.23 -7.62
CA GLY A 52 3.68 4.30 -8.26
C GLY A 52 2.19 4.00 -8.47
N ILE A 53 1.64 3.02 -7.75
CA ILE A 53 0.21 2.70 -7.75
C ILE A 53 -0.40 3.28 -6.46
N PRO A 54 -1.32 4.25 -6.54
CA PRO A 54 -1.95 4.80 -5.34
C PRO A 54 -2.76 3.74 -4.60
N ASP A 55 -2.84 3.89 -3.28
CA ASP A 55 -3.73 3.07 -2.48
C ASP A 55 -5.19 3.56 -2.55
N TYR A 56 -6.03 3.00 -1.69
CA TYR A 56 -7.44 3.36 -1.61
C TYR A 56 -7.74 4.48 -0.61
N ARG A 57 -7.08 4.49 0.55
CA ARG A 57 -7.57 5.20 1.75
C ARG A 57 -6.62 6.23 2.33
N SER A 58 -5.39 6.38 1.81
CA SER A 58 -4.46 7.41 2.31
C SER A 58 -5.10 8.79 2.26
N GLY A 59 -4.95 9.55 3.34
CA GLY A 59 -5.57 10.86 3.50
C GLY A 59 -5.07 11.92 2.51
N ALA A 60 -5.74 13.06 2.45
CA ALA A 60 -5.37 14.17 1.58
C ALA A 60 -3.93 14.67 1.80
N ASN A 61 -3.45 14.56 3.05
CA ASN A 61 -2.14 15.04 3.51
C ASN A 61 -1.08 13.93 3.64
N THR A 62 -1.31 12.77 3.02
CA THR A 62 -0.36 11.63 3.03
C THR A 62 1.05 12.05 2.60
N VAL A 63 2.07 11.43 3.20
CA VAL A 63 3.47 11.61 2.75
C VAL A 63 3.76 10.85 1.46
N LEU A 64 2.84 9.98 1.03
CA LEU A 64 3.06 9.11 -0.13
C LEU A 64 3.20 9.92 -1.42
N PRO A 65 4.22 9.64 -2.25
CA PRO A 65 4.42 10.33 -3.51
C PRO A 65 3.34 10.00 -4.55
N THR A 66 2.52 8.97 -4.34
CA THR A 66 1.34 8.65 -5.15
C THR A 66 0.15 9.59 -4.87
N GLY A 67 0.25 10.38 -3.79
CA GLY A 67 -0.79 11.25 -3.25
C GLY A 67 -1.94 10.47 -2.63
N ALA A 68 -2.99 11.19 -2.24
CA ALA A 68 -4.16 10.64 -1.56
C ALA A 68 -4.76 9.41 -2.26
N GLY A 69 -5.34 8.53 -1.46
CA GLY A 69 -5.99 7.31 -1.90
C GLY A 69 -7.17 7.60 -2.83
N CYS A 70 -7.51 6.64 -3.69
CA CYS A 70 -8.54 6.87 -4.70
C CYS A 70 -9.94 7.09 -4.11
N TRP A 71 -10.25 6.52 -2.94
CA TRP A 71 -11.53 6.74 -2.26
C TRP A 71 -11.55 8.09 -1.53
N GLU A 72 -10.43 8.51 -0.95
CA GLU A 72 -10.29 9.85 -0.36
C GLU A 72 -10.49 10.94 -1.43
N LYS A 73 -9.83 10.78 -2.59
CA LYS A 73 -10.02 11.69 -3.74
C LYS A 73 -11.48 11.72 -4.19
N ALA A 74 -12.12 10.56 -4.33
CA ALA A 74 -13.52 10.47 -4.74
C ALA A 74 -14.48 11.10 -3.71
N ALA A 75 -14.23 10.91 -2.42
CA ALA A 75 -15.00 11.51 -1.33
C ALA A 75 -14.89 13.03 -1.34
N ASN A 76 -13.68 13.57 -1.47
CA ASN A 76 -13.44 15.02 -1.54
C ASN A 76 -14.09 15.66 -2.77
N ILE A 77 -14.03 15.01 -3.94
CA ILE A 77 -14.75 15.46 -5.15
C ILE A 77 -16.26 15.45 -4.91
N SER A 78 -16.79 14.39 -4.31
CA SER A 78 -18.23 14.26 -4.03
C SER A 78 -18.72 15.33 -3.06
N LYS A 79 -17.93 15.66 -2.03
CA LYS A 79 -18.21 16.73 -1.07
C LYS A 79 -18.20 18.10 -1.73
N ALA A 80 -17.13 18.44 -2.45
CA ALA A 80 -17.01 19.72 -3.15
C ALA A 80 -18.13 19.92 -4.19
N ARG A 81 -18.58 18.83 -4.84
CA ARG A 81 -19.71 18.89 -5.78
C ARG A 81 -21.01 19.23 -5.09
N LYS A 82 -21.29 18.62 -3.94
CA LYS A 82 -22.50 18.88 -3.14
C LYS A 82 -22.51 20.30 -2.57
N GLU A 83 -21.35 20.81 -2.17
CA GLU A 83 -21.19 22.15 -1.59
C GLU A 83 -21.10 23.26 -2.64
N GLY A 84 -21.05 22.93 -3.95
CA GLY A 84 -20.86 23.91 -5.02
C GLY A 84 -19.47 24.54 -5.04
N THR A 85 -18.51 23.98 -4.30
CA THR A 85 -17.14 24.49 -4.12
C THR A 85 -16.12 23.76 -4.99
N LEU A 86 -16.57 23.00 -5.99
CA LEU A 86 -15.70 22.35 -6.98
C LEU A 86 -14.82 23.39 -7.69
N LYS A 87 -13.60 23.55 -7.20
CA LYS A 87 -12.57 24.32 -7.87
C LYS A 87 -11.84 23.42 -8.85
N HIS A 88 -11.51 23.97 -10.01
CA HIS A 88 -10.57 23.31 -10.91
C HIS A 88 -9.23 23.24 -10.18
N GLN A 89 -8.88 22.07 -9.63
CA GLN A 89 -7.57 21.91 -9.00
C GLN A 89 -6.51 21.98 -10.11
N PRO A 90 -5.56 22.94 -10.05
CA PRO A 90 -4.38 22.89 -10.90
C PRO A 90 -3.64 21.58 -10.62
N ALA A 91 -2.92 21.05 -11.60
CA ALA A 91 -2.10 19.86 -11.43
C ALA A 91 -1.09 20.09 -10.29
N THR A 92 -1.40 19.60 -9.08
CA THR A 92 -0.51 19.70 -7.94
C THR A 92 0.60 18.65 -8.05
N LYS A 93 1.79 19.02 -7.55
CA LYS A 93 3.03 18.23 -7.32
C LYS A 93 3.16 16.93 -8.11
N ALA A 94 4.23 16.82 -8.90
CA ALA A 94 4.62 15.60 -9.62
C ALA A 94 4.45 14.36 -8.73
N THR A 95 3.36 13.63 -8.99
CA THR A 95 2.98 12.44 -8.23
C THR A 95 3.62 11.25 -8.91
N LEU A 96 4.30 10.39 -8.15
CA LEU A 96 4.81 9.13 -8.66
C LEU A 96 3.62 8.26 -9.04
N ARG A 97 3.24 8.31 -10.32
CA ARG A 97 2.10 7.59 -10.87
C ARG A 97 2.51 6.87 -12.13
N THR A 98 2.17 5.59 -12.17
CA THR A 98 2.37 4.75 -13.34
C THR A 98 1.09 3.98 -13.65
N THR A 99 1.01 3.41 -14.85
CA THR A 99 -0.07 2.50 -15.20
C THR A 99 0.24 1.11 -14.66
N LEU A 100 -0.80 0.30 -14.37
CA LEU A 100 -0.62 -1.08 -13.89
C LEU A 100 0.30 -1.90 -14.82
N SER A 101 0.16 -1.71 -16.13
CA SER A 101 1.00 -2.37 -17.14
C SER A 101 2.49 -2.03 -17.02
N ARG A 102 2.82 -0.79 -16.64
CA ARG A 102 4.19 -0.27 -16.56
C ARG A 102 4.79 -0.37 -15.16
N ALA A 103 3.98 -0.61 -14.14
CA ALA A 103 4.46 -0.80 -12.76
C ALA A 103 5.36 -2.03 -12.67
N PHE A 104 6.46 -1.91 -11.94
CA PHE A 104 7.32 -3.03 -11.58
C PHE A 104 7.07 -3.42 -10.12
N PRO A 105 7.25 -4.72 -9.76
CA PRO A 105 7.12 -5.14 -8.38
C PRO A 105 8.02 -4.31 -7.45
N SER A 106 7.46 -3.87 -6.31
CA SER A 106 8.23 -3.11 -5.32
C SER A 106 9.24 -4.01 -4.58
N ARG A 107 10.14 -3.41 -3.79
CA ARG A 107 11.07 -4.16 -2.94
C ARG A 107 10.34 -5.12 -1.99
N CYS A 108 9.16 -4.76 -1.51
CA CYS A 108 8.35 -5.64 -0.65
C CYS A 108 7.91 -6.91 -1.41
N HIS A 109 7.45 -6.77 -2.66
CA HIS A 109 7.12 -7.92 -3.51
C HIS A 109 8.33 -8.84 -3.71
N MET A 110 9.49 -8.26 -4.02
CA MET A 110 10.72 -9.04 -4.22
C MET A 110 11.24 -9.67 -2.93
N ALA A 111 11.05 -9.03 -1.77
CA ALA A 111 11.39 -9.62 -0.47
C ALA A 111 10.53 -10.86 -0.19
N MET A 112 9.23 -10.82 -0.51
CA MET A 112 8.37 -12.01 -0.40
C MET A 112 8.83 -13.13 -1.33
N VAL A 113 9.23 -12.83 -2.56
CA VAL A 113 9.84 -13.82 -3.47
C VAL A 113 11.06 -14.48 -2.83
N ALA A 114 11.97 -13.69 -2.27
CA ALA A 114 13.16 -14.21 -1.61
C ALA A 114 12.84 -15.08 -0.38
N LEU A 115 11.84 -14.70 0.42
CA LEU A 115 11.38 -15.48 1.58
C LEU A 115 10.71 -16.79 1.16
N MET A 116 9.93 -16.79 0.08
CA MET A 116 9.32 -18.00 -0.48
C MET A 116 10.38 -18.95 -1.05
N GLN A 117 11.37 -18.42 -1.77
CA GLN A 117 12.49 -19.21 -2.30
C GLN A 117 13.31 -19.87 -1.19
N LYS A 118 13.40 -19.23 -0.01
CA LYS A 118 14.03 -19.79 1.20
C LYS A 118 13.10 -20.71 2.00
N ASN A 119 11.90 -21.00 1.48
CA ASN A 119 10.86 -21.79 2.15
C ASN A 119 10.44 -21.23 3.53
N LEU A 120 10.67 -19.94 3.79
CA LEU A 120 10.25 -19.27 5.02
C LEU A 120 8.80 -18.79 4.92
N LEU A 121 8.44 -18.18 3.79
CA LEU A 121 7.07 -17.73 3.52
C LEU A 121 6.28 -18.82 2.81
N LYS A 122 5.19 -19.28 3.43
CA LYS A 122 4.36 -20.39 2.92
C LYS A 122 3.27 -19.93 1.97
N PHE A 123 2.61 -18.81 2.28
CA PHE A 123 1.52 -18.28 1.44
C PHE A 123 1.49 -16.76 1.46
N VAL A 124 1.04 -16.18 0.35
CA VAL A 124 0.73 -14.76 0.22
C VAL A 124 -0.76 -14.61 -0.09
N MET A 125 -1.50 -14.06 0.86
CA MET A 125 -2.90 -13.70 0.69
C MET A 125 -2.97 -12.22 0.31
N SER A 126 -3.55 -11.89 -0.85
CA SER A 126 -3.58 -10.51 -1.34
C SER A 126 -4.97 -10.02 -1.66
N GLN A 127 -5.24 -8.78 -1.26
CA GLN A 127 -6.41 -8.01 -1.72
C GLN A 127 -6.11 -7.20 -3.00
N ASN A 128 -4.86 -7.22 -3.47
CA ASN A 128 -4.43 -6.39 -4.59
C ASN A 128 -4.91 -6.95 -5.92
N VAL A 129 -5.36 -6.04 -6.78
CA VAL A 129 -5.78 -6.32 -8.17
C VAL A 129 -4.78 -5.78 -9.19
N ASP A 130 -3.59 -5.37 -8.74
CA ASP A 130 -2.54 -4.77 -9.57
C ASP A 130 -1.69 -5.80 -10.34
N GLY A 131 -1.76 -7.07 -9.97
CA GLY A 131 -1.01 -8.17 -10.59
C GLY A 131 0.49 -8.21 -10.25
N LEU A 132 0.98 -7.35 -9.35
CA LEU A 132 2.42 -7.22 -9.08
C LEU A 132 3.04 -8.44 -8.40
N HIS A 133 2.27 -9.19 -7.60
CA HIS A 133 2.72 -10.49 -7.07
C HIS A 133 3.02 -11.50 -8.18
N ARG A 134 2.13 -11.61 -9.17
CA ARG A 134 2.37 -12.51 -10.32
C ARG A 134 3.55 -12.03 -11.15
N LYS A 135 3.66 -10.71 -11.34
CA LYS A 135 4.76 -10.09 -12.09
C LYS A 135 6.11 -10.24 -11.37
N SER A 136 6.14 -10.39 -10.05
CA SER A 136 7.37 -10.66 -9.29
C SER A 136 7.82 -12.12 -9.37
N GLY A 137 7.00 -13.01 -9.92
CA GLY A 137 7.29 -14.44 -9.99
C GLY A 137 6.74 -15.25 -8.81
N ILE A 138 5.86 -14.69 -7.97
CA ILE A 138 5.12 -15.49 -6.99
C ILE A 138 4.16 -16.41 -7.76
N PRO A 139 4.23 -17.74 -7.54
CA PRO A 139 3.41 -18.69 -8.27
C PRO A 139 1.92 -18.52 -7.93
N SER A 140 1.05 -18.82 -8.90
CA SER A 140 -0.41 -18.77 -8.72
C SER A 140 -0.97 -19.98 -7.97
N TYR A 141 -0.16 -21.03 -7.77
CA TYR A 141 -0.53 -22.26 -7.09
C TYR A 141 0.64 -22.72 -6.21
N GLN A 142 0.33 -23.08 -4.96
CA GLN A 142 1.17 -23.86 -4.05
C GLN A 142 0.33 -24.96 -3.45
#